data_AF-T0K705-F1
#
_entry.id   AF-T0K705-F1
#
_cell.length_a   1.000
_cell.length_b   1.000
_cell.length_c   1.000
_cell.angle_alpha   90.00
_cell.angle_beta   90.00
_cell.angle_gamma   90.00
#
_symmetry.space_group_name_H-M   'P 1'
#
loop_
_entity.id
_entity.type
_entity.pdbx_description
1 polymer ?
#
loop_
_entity_poly.entity_id
_entity_poly.type
_entity_poly.pdbx_seq_one_letter_code
_entity_poly.pdbx_strand_id
1 'polypeptide(L)'
;MELRAKAAGYHVLGEQDLLDCMTASILHSQPNPDATSDMSQMVLGLWSQKPLADPSTHVLWKRDARMGLAYSFNSQRGSSTQEKAGEDKVDAIVFLAKTNPEKLQDEATIELIVKHIGNAMSELLAQPDADILPTALLDDIGLDSLNAIELTGWISQYFFVELPLFDLIHTPTLWDLAVKVAELMYEQFGQASS
;
A
#
# COMPACT_ATOMS: atom_id res chain seq x y z
N MET A 1 -2.47 16.67 2.70
CA MET A 1 -1.16 16.93 3.37
C MET A 1 -0.46 15.63 3.73
N GLU A 2 -1.21 14.65 4.27
CA GLU A 2 -0.71 13.33 4.64
C GLU A 2 -0.07 12.53 3.50
N LEU A 3 -0.66 12.56 2.29
CA LEU A 3 -0.10 11.86 1.11
C LEU A 3 1.34 12.29 0.81
N ARG A 4 1.65 13.59 0.95
CA ARG A 4 3.01 14.12 0.75
C ARG A 4 3.96 13.72 1.88
N ALA A 5 3.47 13.67 3.12
CA ALA A 5 4.25 13.23 4.27
C ALA A 5 4.62 11.75 4.15
N LYS A 6 3.65 10.88 3.82
CA LYS A 6 3.89 9.45 3.57
C LYS A 6 4.85 9.22 2.41
N ALA A 7 4.69 9.94 1.29
CA ALA A 7 5.60 9.86 0.15
C ALA A 7 7.05 10.21 0.52
N ALA A 8 7.26 11.19 1.40
CA ALA A 8 8.58 11.57 1.94
C ALA A 8 9.12 10.58 2.99
N GLY A 9 8.34 9.57 3.37
CA GLY A 9 8.70 8.51 4.32
C GLY A 9 8.27 8.78 5.76
N TYR A 10 7.45 9.79 6.03
CA TYR A 10 6.90 10.01 7.37
C TYR A 10 5.78 9.02 7.66
N HIS A 11 5.75 8.53 8.89
CA HIS A 11 4.58 7.85 9.42
C HIS A 11 3.70 8.87 10.17
N VAL A 12 2.43 8.93 9.78
CA VAL A 12 1.43 9.78 10.46
C VAL A 12 0.85 8.96 11.61
N LEU A 13 0.99 9.47 12.83
CA LEU A 13 0.46 8.82 14.04
C LEU A 13 -1.05 9.00 14.14
N GLY A 14 -1.73 7.95 14.56
CA GLY A 14 -3.14 7.99 14.97
C GLY A 14 -3.31 8.19 16.47
N GLU A 15 -4.58 8.31 16.89
CA GLU A 15 -4.95 8.37 18.31
C GLU A 15 -4.55 7.09 19.06
N GLN A 16 -4.77 5.93 18.47
CA GLN A 16 -4.47 4.65 19.11
C GLN A 16 -2.98 4.49 19.42
N ASP A 17 -2.09 4.92 18.52
CA ASP A 17 -0.64 4.86 18.73
C ASP A 17 -0.21 5.67 19.96
N LEU A 18 -0.86 6.81 20.18
CA LEU A 18 -0.62 7.65 21.36
C LEU A 18 -1.12 6.95 22.63
N LEU A 19 -2.33 6.39 22.60
CA LEU A 19 -2.93 5.72 23.76
C LEU A 19 -2.15 4.47 24.17
N ASP A 20 -1.67 3.69 23.21
CA ASP A 20 -0.87 2.49 23.45
C ASP A 20 0.49 2.86 24.06
N CYS A 21 1.15 3.89 23.51
CA CYS A 21 2.40 4.39 24.06
C CYS A 21 2.24 4.94 25.47
N MET A 22 1.16 5.66 25.74
CA MET A 22 0.86 6.19 27.08
C MET A 22 0.62 5.05 28.07
N THR A 23 -0.16 4.04 27.66
CA THR A 23 -0.41 2.84 28.46
C THR A 23 0.89 2.11 28.76
N ALA A 24 1.74 1.89 27.76
CA ALA A 24 3.05 1.27 27.93
C ALA A 24 3.92 2.08 28.92
N SER A 25 3.96 3.41 28.79
CA SER A 25 4.74 4.27 29.68
C SER A 25 4.26 4.19 31.14
N ILE A 26 2.94 4.14 31.37
CA ILE A 26 2.36 3.99 32.70
C ILE A 26 2.71 2.62 33.30
N LEU A 27 2.59 1.55 32.52
CA LEU A 27 2.92 0.19 32.96
C LEU A 27 4.40 0.05 33.35
N HIS A 28 5.28 0.79 32.69
CA HIS A 28 6.73 0.78 32.95
C HIS A 28 7.19 1.97 33.82
N SER A 29 6.27 2.70 34.44
CA SER A 29 6.60 3.88 35.25
C SER A 29 7.37 3.57 36.54
N GLN A 30 7.37 2.31 36.96
CA GLN A 30 8.11 1.89 38.14
C GLN A 30 9.57 1.59 37.77
N PRO A 31 10.54 2.12 38.54
CA PRO A 31 11.95 1.88 38.27
C PRO A 31 12.27 0.38 38.42
N ASN A 32 12.72 -0.23 37.33
CA ASN A 32 13.21 -1.60 37.34
C ASN A 32 14.75 -1.58 37.29
N PRO A 33 15.45 -1.88 38.39
CA PRO A 33 16.91 -1.79 38.45
C PRO A 33 17.63 -2.77 37.52
N ASP A 34 16.94 -3.83 37.06
CA ASP A 34 17.50 -4.83 36.15
C ASP A 34 17.19 -4.55 34.67
N ALA A 35 16.40 -3.50 34.37
CA ALA A 35 16.03 -3.17 33.00
C ALA A 35 17.13 -2.36 32.30
N THR A 36 17.55 -2.82 31.12
CA THR A 36 18.56 -2.14 30.28
C THR A 36 18.00 -0.97 29.47
N SER A 37 16.68 -0.78 29.46
CA SER A 37 16.00 0.30 28.74
C SER A 37 14.86 0.86 29.57
N ASP A 38 14.80 2.19 29.68
CA ASP A 38 13.71 2.89 30.35
C ASP A 38 12.53 3.07 29.39
N MET A 39 11.52 2.21 29.51
CA MET A 39 10.28 2.28 28.72
C MET A 39 9.24 3.23 29.34
N SER A 40 9.56 3.90 30.46
CA SER A 40 8.68 4.91 31.07
C SER A 40 8.64 6.21 30.28
N GLN A 41 9.62 6.43 29.40
CA GLN A 41 9.76 7.62 28.56
C GLN A 41 9.98 7.20 27.11
N MET A 42 9.04 7.56 26.25
CA MET A 42 9.07 7.22 24.84
C MET A 42 8.84 8.44 23.98
N VAL A 43 9.44 8.44 22.79
CA VAL A 43 9.22 9.47 21.76
C VAL A 43 8.50 8.82 20.59
N LEU A 44 7.37 9.40 20.21
CA LEU A 44 6.59 8.98 19.06
C LEU A 44 6.96 9.79 17.81
N GLY A 45 6.66 9.24 16.64
CA GLY A 45 6.77 9.96 15.37
C GLY A 45 8.15 9.96 14.73
N LEU A 46 9.12 9.21 15.29
CA LEU A 46 10.44 9.00 14.69
C LEU A 46 10.51 7.75 13.78
N TRP A 47 9.35 7.17 13.45
CA TRP A 47 9.24 6.02 12.57
C TRP A 47 9.15 6.44 11.10
N SER A 48 9.74 5.64 10.20
CA SER A 48 9.64 5.82 8.76
C SER A 48 9.03 4.59 8.09
N GLN A 49 8.08 4.82 7.19
CA GLN A 49 7.44 3.76 6.41
C GLN A 49 8.36 3.18 5.32
N LYS A 50 9.43 3.90 5.00
CA LYS A 50 10.45 3.46 4.04
C LYS A 50 11.75 3.14 4.78
N PRO A 51 12.60 2.25 4.23
CA PRO A 51 13.94 2.08 4.74
C PRO A 51 14.67 3.42 4.84
N LEU A 52 15.32 3.71 5.98
CA LEU A 52 16.13 4.92 6.11
C LEU A 52 17.32 4.91 5.13
N ALA A 53 17.77 3.73 4.71
CA ALA A 53 18.79 3.56 3.69
C ALA A 53 18.33 3.99 2.28
N ASP A 54 17.03 4.02 2.00
CA ASP A 54 16.49 4.42 0.70
C ASP A 54 16.80 5.91 0.43
N PRO A 55 17.43 6.25 -0.71
CA PRO A 55 17.63 7.64 -1.13
C PRO A 55 16.35 8.50 -1.18
N SER A 56 15.19 7.88 -1.46
CA SER A 56 13.88 8.55 -1.57
C SER A 56 13.26 8.94 -0.23
N THR A 57 13.83 8.47 0.89
CA THR A 57 13.38 8.82 2.24
C THR A 57 13.94 10.19 2.66
N HIS A 58 13.05 11.13 3.00
CA HIS A 58 13.37 12.53 3.30
C HIS A 58 12.96 12.96 4.72
N VAL A 59 12.84 12.02 5.67
CA VAL A 59 12.57 12.34 7.08
C VAL A 59 13.72 13.10 7.73
N LEU A 60 13.42 14.09 8.57
CA LEU A 60 14.41 15.01 9.17
C LEU A 60 15.48 14.27 9.99
N TRP A 61 15.09 13.22 10.70
CA TRP A 61 15.99 12.45 11.57
C TRP A 61 16.81 11.38 10.82
N LYS A 62 16.69 11.26 9.49
CA LYS A 62 17.43 10.26 8.69
C LYS A 62 18.94 10.31 8.96
N ARG A 63 19.52 11.50 9.14
CA ARG A 63 20.96 11.69 9.38
C ARG A 63 21.35 11.79 10.85
N ASP A 64 20.41 11.62 11.77
CA ASP A 64 20.70 11.65 13.20
C ASP A 64 21.43 10.36 13.62
N ALA A 65 22.55 10.49 14.32
CA ALA A 65 23.36 9.36 14.75
C ALA A 65 22.58 8.38 15.65
N ARG A 66 21.58 8.86 16.41
CA ARG A 66 20.73 8.03 17.28
C ARG A 66 19.85 7.08 16.48
N MET A 67 19.59 7.39 15.20
CA MET A 67 18.81 6.54 14.30
C MET A 67 19.63 5.41 13.67
N GLY A 68 20.89 5.20 14.10
CA GLY A 68 21.76 4.16 13.55
C GLY A 68 21.14 2.76 13.56
N LEU A 69 20.45 2.37 14.64
CA LEU A 69 19.74 1.08 14.71
C LEU A 69 18.54 1.00 13.75
N ALA A 70 17.87 2.13 13.47
CA ALA A 70 16.73 2.18 12.54
C ALA A 70 17.12 1.89 11.08
N TYR A 71 18.39 2.07 10.70
CA TYR A 71 18.89 1.61 9.41
C TYR A 71 18.93 0.07 9.31
N SER A 72 19.05 -0.62 10.44
CA SER A 72 19.07 -2.09 10.50
C SER A 72 17.67 -2.70 10.61
N PHE A 73 16.74 -2.04 11.31
CA PHE A 73 15.38 -2.56 11.52
C PHE A 73 14.58 -2.75 10.21
N ASN A 74 14.73 -1.84 9.24
CA ASN A 74 14.06 -1.97 7.94
C ASN A 74 14.79 -2.91 6.96
N SER A 75 16.04 -3.31 7.25
CA SER A 75 16.78 -4.31 6.47
C SER A 75 16.22 -5.73 6.70
N GLN A 76 15.83 -6.08 7.93
CA GLN A 76 15.24 -7.39 8.23
C GLN A 76 13.81 -7.56 7.73
N ARG A 77 13.03 -6.46 7.61
CA ARG A 77 11.70 -6.50 7.00
C ARG A 77 11.73 -6.62 5.46
N GLY A 78 12.93 -6.56 4.87
CA GLY A 78 13.18 -7.00 3.49
C GLY A 78 13.31 -8.52 3.33
N SER A 79 13.20 -9.30 4.42
CA SER A 79 13.43 -10.75 4.46
C SER A 79 12.36 -11.52 5.27
N SER A 80 11.15 -10.97 5.41
CA SER A 80 10.00 -11.71 5.96
C SER A 80 8.93 -11.87 4.88
N THR A 81 9.02 -12.99 4.18
CA THR A 81 8.12 -13.50 3.13
C THR A 81 6.78 -13.94 3.73
N GLN A 82 6.01 -12.98 4.25
CA GLN A 82 4.62 -13.10 4.73
C GLN A 82 4.16 -11.67 5.01
N GLU A 83 4.11 -10.80 4.00
CA GLU A 83 2.86 -10.11 3.57
C GLU A 83 3.13 -9.32 2.25
N LYS A 84 4.05 -9.79 1.41
CA LYS A 84 4.43 -9.15 0.13
C LYS A 84 4.02 -9.91 -1.12
N ALA A 85 3.17 -10.93 -1.00
CA ALA A 85 2.73 -11.70 -2.17
C ALA A 85 1.84 -10.87 -3.13
N GLY A 86 1.27 -9.75 -2.66
CA GLY A 86 0.49 -8.81 -3.47
C GLY A 86 1.37 -7.80 -4.22
N GLU A 87 2.22 -7.05 -3.51
CA GLU A 87 3.13 -6.04 -4.08
C GLU A 87 4.08 -6.62 -5.13
N ASP A 88 4.76 -7.74 -4.81
CA ASP A 88 5.75 -8.37 -5.70
C ASP A 88 5.13 -8.85 -7.05
N LYS A 89 3.80 -9.03 -7.10
CA LYS A 89 3.09 -9.47 -8.30
C LYS A 89 2.48 -8.33 -9.10
N VAL A 90 2.02 -7.24 -8.46
CA VAL A 90 1.60 -6.04 -9.21
C VAL A 90 2.80 -5.41 -9.91
N ASP A 91 3.98 -5.40 -9.27
CA ASP A 91 5.23 -4.96 -9.90
C ASP A 91 5.56 -5.78 -11.16
N ALA A 92 5.22 -7.07 -11.19
CA ALA A 92 5.40 -7.92 -12.37
C ALA A 92 4.45 -7.52 -13.52
N ILE A 93 3.21 -7.12 -13.22
CA ILE A 93 2.25 -6.61 -14.21
C ILE A 93 2.74 -5.26 -14.76
N VAL A 94 3.21 -4.36 -13.90
CA VAL A 94 3.77 -3.06 -14.32
C VAL A 94 5.05 -3.25 -15.14
N PHE A 95 5.89 -4.24 -14.81
CA PHE A 95 7.06 -4.59 -15.61
C PHE A 95 6.65 -5.16 -16.99
N LEU A 96 5.64 -6.03 -17.04
CA LEU A 96 5.07 -6.54 -18.28
C LEU A 96 4.53 -5.38 -19.14
N ALA A 97 3.77 -4.46 -18.54
CA ALA A 97 3.22 -3.28 -19.22
C ALA A 97 4.30 -2.43 -19.90
N LYS A 98 5.46 -2.28 -19.25
CA LYS A 98 6.60 -1.52 -19.79
C LYS A 98 7.38 -2.26 -20.87
N THR A 99 7.40 -3.58 -20.84
CA THR A 99 8.26 -4.39 -21.71
C THR A 99 7.54 -4.97 -22.92
N ASN A 100 6.28 -5.36 -22.76
CA ASN A 100 5.43 -5.98 -23.78
C ASN A 100 3.97 -5.53 -23.55
N PRO A 101 3.64 -4.26 -23.83
CA PRO A 101 2.33 -3.70 -23.53
C PRO A 101 1.18 -4.48 -24.17
N GLU A 102 1.39 -5.08 -25.35
CA GLU A 102 0.39 -5.89 -26.04
C GLU A 102 -0.14 -7.08 -25.22
N LYS A 103 0.67 -7.61 -24.29
CA LYS A 103 0.26 -8.72 -23.42
C LYS A 103 -0.68 -8.30 -22.29
N LEU A 104 -0.93 -7.01 -22.10
CA LEU A 104 -1.93 -6.52 -21.15
C LEU A 104 -3.35 -6.92 -21.53
N GLN A 105 -3.59 -7.16 -22.83
CA GLN A 105 -4.88 -7.59 -23.35
C GLN A 105 -5.07 -9.12 -23.32
N ASP A 106 -4.03 -9.87 -22.92
CA ASP A 106 -4.13 -11.32 -22.78
C ASP A 106 -5.05 -11.67 -21.59
N GLU A 107 -5.94 -12.63 -21.78
CA GLU A 107 -6.88 -13.12 -20.76
C GLU A 107 -6.18 -13.45 -19.44
N ALA A 108 -5.02 -14.11 -19.51
CA ALA A 108 -4.23 -14.48 -18.35
C ALA A 108 -3.72 -13.26 -17.55
N THR A 109 -3.42 -12.15 -18.22
CA THR A 109 -3.01 -10.91 -17.57
C THR A 109 -4.21 -10.23 -16.92
N ILE A 110 -5.37 -10.24 -17.59
CA ILE A 110 -6.62 -9.70 -17.04
C ILE A 110 -7.03 -10.48 -15.78
N GLU A 111 -6.95 -11.82 -15.79
CA GLU A 111 -7.20 -12.65 -14.60
C GLU A 111 -6.31 -12.27 -13.41
N LEU A 112 -5.04 -11.94 -13.67
CA LEU A 112 -4.12 -11.48 -12.62
C LEU A 112 -4.55 -10.10 -12.09
N ILE A 113 -4.90 -9.16 -12.96
CA ILE A 113 -5.39 -7.83 -12.57
C ILE A 113 -6.68 -7.96 -11.75
N VAL A 114 -7.63 -8.78 -12.18
CA VAL A 114 -8.86 -9.10 -11.44
C VAL A 114 -8.54 -9.58 -10.03
N LYS A 115 -7.62 -10.54 -9.89
CA LYS A 115 -7.22 -11.07 -8.59
C LYS A 115 -6.63 -9.98 -7.69
N HIS A 116 -5.81 -9.09 -8.25
CA HIS A 116 -5.20 -8.00 -7.50
C HIS A 116 -6.21 -6.95 -7.04
N ILE A 117 -7.12 -6.54 -7.93
CA ILE A 117 -8.19 -5.60 -7.60
C ILE A 117 -9.16 -6.23 -6.60
N GLY A 118 -9.51 -7.51 -6.77
CA GLY A 118 -10.35 -8.26 -5.84
C GLY A 118 -9.77 -8.31 -4.43
N ASN A 119 -8.47 -8.60 -4.30
CA ASN A 119 -7.79 -8.57 -3.01
C ASN A 119 -7.76 -7.15 -2.39
N ALA A 120 -7.52 -6.13 -3.21
CA ALA A 120 -7.55 -4.74 -2.73
C ALA A 120 -8.94 -4.36 -2.21
N MET A 121 -10.00 -4.77 -2.90
CA MET A 121 -11.37 -4.54 -2.45
C MET A 121 -11.71 -5.33 -1.19
N SER A 122 -11.26 -6.58 -1.06
CA SER A 122 -11.51 -7.40 0.13
C SER A 122 -10.85 -6.79 1.38
N GLU A 123 -9.66 -6.22 1.22
CA GLU A 123 -8.98 -5.44 2.26
C GLU A 123 -9.73 -4.15 2.61
N LEU A 124 -10.15 -3.36 1.60
CA LEU A 124 -10.91 -2.12 1.79
C LEU A 124 -12.24 -2.35 2.52
N LEU A 125 -12.89 -3.48 2.25
CA LEU A 125 -14.15 -3.88 2.88
C LEU A 125 -13.97 -4.55 4.25
N ALA A 126 -12.72 -4.68 4.74
CA ALA A 126 -12.38 -5.40 5.95
C ALA A 126 -12.88 -6.86 5.97
N GLN A 127 -12.90 -7.49 4.79
CA GLN A 127 -13.28 -8.89 4.57
C GLN A 127 -12.14 -9.64 3.87
N PRO A 128 -11.00 -9.87 4.53
CA PRO A 128 -9.77 -10.35 3.90
C PRO A 128 -9.89 -11.75 3.26
N ASP A 129 -10.87 -12.56 3.67
CA ASP A 129 -11.12 -13.91 3.14
C ASP A 129 -12.26 -13.96 2.11
N ALA A 130 -12.80 -12.80 1.68
CA ALA A 130 -13.83 -12.77 0.66
C ALA A 130 -13.23 -13.07 -0.72
N ASP A 131 -13.56 -14.23 -1.27
CA ASP A 131 -13.24 -14.58 -2.66
C ASP A 131 -14.24 -13.88 -3.60
N ILE A 132 -13.84 -12.70 -4.09
CA ILE A 132 -14.67 -11.88 -4.95
C ILE A 132 -14.63 -12.45 -6.36
N LEU A 133 -15.76 -12.97 -6.83
CA LEU A 133 -15.87 -13.54 -8.16
C LEU A 133 -15.63 -12.48 -9.25
N PRO A 134 -14.94 -12.81 -10.36
CA PRO A 134 -14.72 -11.87 -11.46
C PRO A 134 -16.02 -11.29 -12.05
N THR A 135 -17.08 -12.10 -12.05
CA THR A 135 -18.40 -11.74 -12.58
C THR A 135 -19.29 -11.00 -11.58
N ALA A 136 -18.81 -10.77 -10.35
CA ALA A 136 -19.60 -10.09 -9.34
C ALA A 136 -19.76 -8.61 -9.70
N LEU A 137 -20.97 -8.09 -9.48
CA LEU A 137 -21.31 -6.69 -9.70
C LEU A 137 -20.65 -5.85 -8.60
N LEU A 138 -19.98 -4.76 -9.00
CA LEU A 138 -19.26 -3.88 -8.07
C LEU A 138 -20.22 -3.27 -7.01
N ASP A 139 -21.44 -2.94 -7.41
CA ASP A 139 -22.50 -2.46 -6.51
C ASP A 139 -22.91 -3.50 -5.46
N ASP A 140 -22.96 -4.79 -5.85
CA ASP A 140 -23.36 -5.88 -4.94
C ASP A 140 -22.25 -6.24 -3.93
N ILE A 141 -21.00 -5.92 -4.26
CA ILE A 141 -19.83 -6.15 -3.41
C ILE A 141 -19.72 -5.07 -2.32
N GLY A 142 -20.44 -3.96 -2.44
CA GLY A 142 -20.41 -2.87 -1.46
C GLY A 142 -19.45 -1.74 -1.82
N LEU A 143 -19.24 -1.50 -3.12
CA LEU A 143 -18.55 -0.31 -3.61
C LEU A 143 -19.39 0.94 -3.32
N ASP A 144 -19.22 1.52 -2.13
CA ASP A 144 -19.81 2.81 -1.77
C ASP A 144 -18.95 3.98 -2.25
N SER A 145 -19.41 5.21 -2.00
CA SER A 145 -18.69 6.41 -2.44
C SER A 145 -17.30 6.58 -1.83
N LEU A 146 -17.05 6.06 -0.62
CA LEU A 146 -15.75 6.13 0.03
C LEU A 146 -14.82 5.06 -0.53
N ASN A 147 -15.28 3.82 -0.59
CA ASN A 147 -14.55 2.68 -1.10
C ASN A 147 -14.20 2.85 -2.58
N ALA A 148 -15.05 3.52 -3.36
CA ALA A 148 -14.74 3.89 -4.74
C ALA A 148 -13.57 4.88 -4.85
N ILE A 149 -13.51 5.87 -3.97
CA ILE A 149 -12.40 6.84 -3.93
C ILE A 149 -11.11 6.14 -3.48
N GLU A 150 -11.17 5.29 -2.45
CA GLU A 150 -10.01 4.55 -1.99
C GLU A 150 -9.51 3.55 -3.05
N LEU A 151 -10.42 2.88 -3.77
CA LEU A 151 -10.07 1.95 -4.85
C LEU A 151 -9.40 2.65 -6.03
N THR A 152 -9.92 3.81 -6.46
CA THR A 152 -9.25 4.63 -7.50
C THR A 152 -7.86 5.10 -7.05
N GLY A 153 -7.72 5.49 -5.77
CA GLY A 153 -6.44 5.81 -5.17
C GLY A 153 -5.46 4.64 -5.17
N TRP A 154 -5.93 3.45 -4.80
CA TRP A 154 -5.15 2.21 -4.81
C TRP A 154 -4.70 1.84 -6.23
N ILE A 155 -5.61 1.88 -7.21
CA ILE A 155 -5.29 1.62 -8.63
C ILE A 155 -4.21 2.58 -9.12
N SER A 156 -4.34 3.88 -8.82
CA SER A 156 -3.34 4.88 -9.19
C SER A 156 -1.98 4.62 -8.53
N GLN A 157 -1.98 4.22 -7.27
CA GLN A 157 -0.75 3.92 -6.52
C GLN A 157 0.01 2.72 -7.09
N TYR A 158 -0.69 1.64 -7.44
CA TYR A 158 -0.04 0.37 -7.77
C TYR A 158 0.06 0.07 -9.27
N PHE A 159 -0.92 0.49 -10.07
CA PHE A 159 -0.90 0.32 -11.52
C PHE A 159 -0.37 1.56 -12.27
N PHE A 160 -0.15 2.68 -11.57
CA PHE A 160 0.38 3.94 -12.12
C PHE A 160 -0.50 4.55 -13.23
N VAL A 161 -1.81 4.32 -13.15
CA VAL A 161 -2.82 4.85 -14.07
C VAL A 161 -3.90 5.61 -13.31
N GLU A 162 -4.41 6.69 -13.90
CA GLU A 162 -5.52 7.44 -13.33
C GLU A 162 -6.84 6.86 -13.84
N LEU A 163 -7.59 6.18 -12.97
CA LEU A 163 -8.95 5.74 -13.27
C LEU A 163 -9.94 6.84 -12.84
N PRO A 164 -10.67 7.48 -13.77
CA PRO A 164 -11.71 8.43 -13.41
C PRO A 164 -12.78 7.78 -12.55
N LEU A 165 -13.19 8.44 -11.46
CA LEU A 165 -14.23 7.92 -10.56
C LEU A 165 -15.56 7.63 -11.31
N PHE A 166 -15.88 8.46 -12.30
CA PHE A 166 -17.04 8.25 -13.16
C PHE A 166 -16.95 6.91 -13.92
N ASP A 167 -15.78 6.59 -14.47
CA ASP A 167 -15.57 5.34 -15.20
C ASP A 167 -15.69 4.13 -14.25
N LEU A 168 -15.16 4.24 -13.02
CA LEU A 168 -15.30 3.19 -12.01
C LEU A 168 -16.77 2.88 -11.68
N ILE A 169 -17.58 3.92 -11.40
CA ILE A 169 -19.00 3.75 -11.02
C ILE A 169 -19.84 3.21 -12.20
N HIS A 170 -19.44 3.49 -13.43
CA HIS A 170 -20.11 2.97 -14.62
C HIS A 170 -19.59 1.62 -15.09
N THR A 171 -18.61 1.05 -14.39
CA THR A 171 -18.10 -0.29 -14.68
C THR A 171 -18.96 -1.33 -13.94
N PRO A 172 -19.51 -2.34 -14.63
CA PRO A 172 -20.48 -3.22 -14.00
C PRO A 172 -19.83 -4.31 -13.15
N THR A 173 -18.78 -4.97 -13.64
CA THR A 173 -18.15 -6.11 -12.96
C THR A 173 -16.69 -5.88 -12.63
N LEU A 174 -16.16 -6.68 -11.70
CA LEU A 174 -14.73 -6.69 -11.38
C LEU A 174 -13.87 -7.03 -12.61
N TRP A 175 -14.36 -7.92 -13.49
CA TRP A 175 -13.70 -8.22 -14.76
C TRP A 175 -13.61 -6.99 -15.67
N ASP A 176 -14.72 -6.29 -15.88
CA ASP A 176 -14.75 -5.10 -16.74
C ASP A 176 -13.84 -4.00 -16.19
N LEU A 177 -13.71 -3.90 -14.86
CA LEU A 177 -12.78 -2.99 -14.21
C LEU A 177 -11.33 -3.35 -14.50
N ALA A 178 -10.97 -4.63 -14.43
CA ALA A 178 -9.63 -5.09 -14.77
C ALA A 178 -9.30 -4.83 -16.24
N VAL A 179 -10.25 -5.06 -17.16
CA VAL A 179 -10.09 -4.71 -18.59
C VAL A 179 -9.82 -3.22 -18.75
N LYS A 180 -10.63 -2.37 -18.10
CA LYS A 180 -10.46 -0.91 -18.16
C LYS A 180 -9.10 -0.46 -17.61
N VAL A 181 -8.63 -1.06 -16.52
CA VAL A 181 -7.29 -0.78 -15.97
C VAL A 181 -6.21 -1.21 -16.96
N ALA A 182 -6.33 -2.40 -17.58
CA ALA A 182 -5.39 -2.86 -18.60
C ALA A 182 -5.32 -1.94 -19.81
N GLU A 183 -6.46 -1.40 -20.28
CA GLU A 183 -6.53 -0.40 -21.35
C GLU A 183 -5.77 0.88 -20.97
N LEU A 184 -6.03 1.41 -19.77
CA LEU A 184 -5.34 2.61 -19.28
C LEU A 184 -3.83 2.37 -19.14
N MET A 185 -3.42 1.18 -18.69
CA MET A 185 -2.01 0.81 -18.61
C MET A 185 -1.38 0.72 -20.01
N TYR A 186 -2.10 0.16 -20.98
CA TYR A 186 -1.65 0.09 -22.36
C TYR A 186 -1.47 1.48 -22.96
N GLU A 187 -2.40 2.41 -22.72
CA GLU A 187 -2.28 3.80 -23.16
C GLU A 187 -1.10 4.51 -22.49
N GLN A 188 -0.94 4.35 -21.18
CA GLN A 188 0.10 5.00 -20.38
C GLN A 188 1.51 4.51 -20.73
N PHE A 189 1.69 3.19 -20.91
CA PHE A 189 3.01 2.58 -21.12
C PHE A 189 3.31 2.28 -22.60
N GLY A 190 2.29 2.09 -23.43
CA GLY A 190 2.42 1.85 -24.87
C GLY A 190 2.83 3.10 -25.64
N GLN A 191 2.40 4.30 -25.21
CA GLN A 191 2.82 5.56 -25.84
C GLN A 191 4.28 5.93 -25.54
N ALA A 192 4.88 5.39 -24.47
CA ALA A 192 6.27 5.67 -24.08
C ALA A 192 7.33 4.88 -24.88
N SER A 193 6.90 3.92 -25.72
CA SER A 193 7.78 3.09 -26.55
C SER A 193 7.79 3.45 -28.05
N SER A 194 7.22 4.59 -28.45
CA SER A 194 7.34 5.14 -29.82
C SER A 194 8.25 6.36 -29.89
#